data_AF-A0A7K0SEP7-F1
#
_entry.id   AF-A0A7K0SEP7-F1
#
_cell.length_a   1.000
_cell.length_b   1.000
_cell.length_c   1.000
_cell.angle_alpha   90.00
_cell.angle_beta   90.00
_cell.angle_gamma   90.00
#
_symmetry.space_group_name_H-M   'P 1'
#
loop_
_entity.id
_entity.type
_entity.pdbx_description
1 polymer ?
#
loop_
_entity_poly.entity_id
_entity_poly.type
_entity_poly.pdbx_seq_one_letter_code
_entity_poly.pdbx_strand_id
1 'polypeptide(L)'
;MRIFKSIALGLLIGFSATLLHNVFPPFGLIGSLVLTFLGIRVAAQIFLLRRYQVLTALAWLFIVIRAGSMGFADEILIYGNTTGNIFLLGG
;
A
#
# COMPACT_ATOMS: atom_id res chain seq x y z
N MET A 1 -13.36 -8.11 -16.06
CA MET A 1 -12.28 -7.10 -16.25
C MET A 1 -12.09 -6.14 -15.08
N ARG A 2 -13.13 -5.52 -14.50
CA ARG A 2 -12.98 -4.52 -13.42
C ARG A 2 -12.29 -5.05 -12.15
N ILE A 3 -12.49 -6.33 -11.81
CA ILE A 3 -11.82 -7.03 -10.69
C ILE A 3 -10.29 -7.01 -10.85
N PHE A 4 -9.78 -7.47 -12.01
CA PHE A 4 -8.35 -7.45 -12.29
C PHE A 4 -7.77 -6.04 -12.25
N LYS A 5 -8.49 -5.04 -12.79
CA LYS A 5 -8.06 -3.64 -12.75
C LYS A 5 -7.99 -3.09 -11.31
N SER A 6 -8.96 -3.43 -10.45
CA SER A 6 -8.96 -2.96 -9.05
C SER A 6 -7.83 -3.60 -8.24
N ILE A 7 -7.55 -4.89 -8.48
CA ILE A 7 -6.44 -5.60 -7.84
C ILE A 7 -5.10 -5.00 -8.32
N ALA A 8 -4.91 -4.86 -9.64
CA ALA A 8 -3.69 -4.29 -10.20
C ALA A 8 -3.41 -2.88 -9.66
N LEU A 9 -4.46 -2.06 -9.53
CA LEU A 9 -4.35 -0.73 -8.94
C LEU A 9 -3.95 -0.79 -7.46
N GLY A 10 -4.51 -1.71 -6.68
CA GLY A 10 -4.11 -1.92 -5.28
C GLY A 10 -2.68 -2.41 -5.12
N LEU A 11 -2.24 -3.32 -6.00
CA LEU A 11 -0.86 -3.78 -6.06
C LEU A 11 0.10 -2.61 -6.40
N LEU A 12 -0.26 -1.77 -7.36
CA LEU A 12 0.57 -0.63 -7.73
C LEU A 12 0.69 0.36 -6.57
N ILE A 13 -0.43 0.69 -5.90
CA ILE A 13 -0.42 1.57 -4.72
C ILE A 13 0.44 0.95 -3.61
N GLY A 14 0.25 -0.33 -3.30
CA GLY A 14 1.03 -1.02 -2.26
C GLY A 14 2.52 -0.93 -2.54
N PHE A 15 2.94 -1.27 -3.75
CA PHE A 15 4.35 -1.23 -4.15
C PHE A 15 4.92 0.20 -4.12
N SER A 16 4.20 1.18 -4.66
CA SER A 16 4.67 2.57 -4.65
C SER A 16 4.74 3.15 -3.24
N ALA A 17 3.76 2.83 -2.38
CA ALA A 17 3.71 3.30 -1.00
C ALA A 17 4.82 2.68 -0.14
N THR A 18 5.12 1.38 -0.32
CA THR A 18 6.21 0.72 0.41
C THR A 18 7.57 1.28 0.01
N LEU A 19 7.80 1.54 -1.28
CA LEU A 19 9.03 2.20 -1.73
C LEU A 19 9.12 3.61 -1.17
N LEU A 20 8.06 4.41 -1.29
CA LEU A 20 8.02 5.80 -0.84
C LEU A 20 8.26 5.92 0.67
N HIS A 21 7.75 4.97 1.46
CA HIS A 21 7.95 4.91 2.91
C HIS A 21 9.44 4.92 3.29
N ASN A 22 10.30 4.27 2.50
CA ASN A 22 11.72 4.09 2.79
C ASN A 22 12.63 5.20 2.25
N VAL A 23 12.15 6.09 1.37
CA VAL A 23 13.02 7.05 0.67
C VAL A 23 13.59 8.11 1.62
N PHE A 24 12.74 8.77 2.42
CA PHE A 24 13.18 9.91 3.23
C PHE A 24 12.34 10.10 4.51
N PRO A 25 12.75 9.50 5.64
CA PRO A 25 12.04 9.70 6.91
C PRO A 25 12.09 11.16 7.39
N PRO A 26 11.00 11.74 7.94
CA PRO A 26 9.65 11.17 8.11
C PRO A 26 8.72 11.40 6.91
N PHE A 27 9.14 12.18 5.91
CA PHE A 27 8.30 12.59 4.78
C PHE A 27 7.86 11.42 3.89
N GLY A 28 8.67 10.37 3.80
CA GLY A 28 8.34 9.13 3.09
C GLY A 28 7.14 8.42 3.71
N LEU A 29 7.06 8.35 5.04
CA LEU A 29 5.89 7.81 5.75
C LEU A 29 4.65 8.66 5.50
N ILE A 30 4.76 9.98 5.63
CA ILE A 30 3.61 10.88 5.40
C ILE A 30 3.12 10.75 3.95
N GLY A 31 4.07 10.75 3.00
CA GLY A 31 3.79 10.57 1.59
C GLY A 31 3.14 9.22 1.28
N SER A 32 3.60 8.13 1.90
CA SER A 32 3.03 6.80 1.71
C SER A 32 1.60 6.70 2.23
N LEU A 33 1.30 7.29 3.40
CA LEU A 33 -0.06 7.37 3.95
C LEU A 33 -1.01 8.18 3.05
N VAL A 34 -0.55 9.34 2.58
CA VAL A 34 -1.31 10.17 1.63
C VAL A 34 -1.55 9.42 0.32
N LEU A 35 -0.54 8.71 -0.18
CA LEU A 35 -0.64 7.89 -1.39
C LEU A 35 -1.63 6.73 -1.22
N THR A 36 -1.59 6.01 -0.10
CA THR A 36 -2.57 4.94 0.18
C THR A 36 -3.99 5.51 0.22
N PHE A 37 -4.21 6.60 0.96
CA PHE A 37 -5.52 7.24 1.08
C PHE A 37 -6.06 7.71 -0.27
N LEU A 38 -5.25 8.46 -1.02
CA LEU A 38 -5.64 8.96 -2.34
C LEU A 38 -5.84 7.81 -3.33
N GLY A 39 -4.97 6.81 -3.33
CA GLY A 39 -5.05 5.66 -4.22
C GLY A 39 -6.33 4.85 -4.02
N ILE A 40 -6.70 4.55 -2.78
CA ILE A 40 -7.95 3.86 -2.46
C ILE A 40 -9.17 4.75 -2.81
N ARG A 41 -9.07 6.07 -2.56
CA ARG A 41 -10.13 7.02 -2.93
C ARG A 41 -10.30 7.14 -4.45
N VAL A 42 -9.24 7.07 -5.24
CA VAL A 42 -9.31 7.04 -6.70
C VAL A 42 -9.98 5.74 -7.18
N ALA A 43 -9.69 4.61 -6.53
CA ALA A 43 -10.39 3.35 -6.81
C ALA A 43 -11.91 3.47 -6.59
N ALA A 44 -12.33 4.24 -5.58
CA ALA A 44 -13.74 4.55 -5.36
C ALA A 44 -14.40 5.25 -6.55
N GLN A 45 -13.72 6.24 -7.12
CA GLN A 45 -14.23 7.07 -8.20
C GLN A 45 -14.23 6.34 -9.54
N ILE A 46 -13.20 5.54 -9.82
CA ILE A 46 -13.08 4.79 -11.09
C ILE A 46 -14.11 3.66 -11.17
N PHE A 47 -14.29 2.90 -10.08
CA PHE A 47 -15.08 1.67 -10.13
C PHE A 47 -16.51 1.82 -9.61
N LEU A 48 -16.85 2.95 -8.95
CA LEU A 48 -18.17 3.36 -8.45
C LEU A 48 -18.83 2.42 -7.41
N LEU A 49 -18.41 1.16 -7.29
CA LEU A 49 -18.89 0.20 -6.30
C LEU A 49 -17.87 -0.02 -5.17
N ARG A 50 -18.38 -0.08 -3.93
CA ARG A 50 -17.61 -0.36 -2.71
C ARG A 50 -16.78 -1.65 -2.78
N ARG A 51 -17.31 -2.71 -3.43
CA ARG A 51 -16.61 -4.00 -3.57
C ARG A 51 -15.22 -3.88 -4.20
N TYR A 52 -15.04 -2.96 -5.15
CA TYR A 52 -13.76 -2.79 -5.83
C TYR A 52 -12.77 -2.00 -4.98
N GLN A 53 -13.24 -1.08 -4.14
CA GLN A 53 -12.39 -0.42 -3.14
C GLN A 53 -11.83 -1.45 -2.16
N VAL A 54 -12.67 -2.40 -1.70
CA VAL A 54 -12.23 -3.47 -0.79
C VAL A 54 -11.18 -4.35 -1.46
N LEU A 55 -11.38 -4.75 -2.72
CA LEU A 55 -10.37 -5.52 -3.45
C LEU A 55 -9.05 -4.76 -3.63
N THR A 56 -9.12 -3.45 -3.91
CA THR A 56 -7.93 -2.59 -3.98
C THR A 56 -7.21 -2.52 -2.63
N ALA A 57 -7.94 -2.34 -1.52
CA ALA A 57 -7.36 -2.30 -0.18
C ALA A 57 -6.74 -3.65 0.23
N LEU A 58 -7.38 -4.77 -0.10
CA LEU A 58 -6.84 -6.12 0.15
C LEU A 58 -5.57 -6.38 -0.66
N ALA A 59 -5.54 -5.95 -1.93
CA ALA A 59 -4.35 -6.08 -2.77
C ALA A 59 -3.19 -5.19 -2.28
N TRP A 60 -3.49 -3.99 -1.80
CA TRP A 60 -2.52 -3.13 -1.12
C TRP A 60 -1.96 -3.83 0.14
N LEU A 61 -2.85 -4.32 1.02
CA LEU A 61 -2.47 -4.97 2.28
C LEU A 61 -1.57 -6.19 2.05
N PHE A 62 -1.87 -6.99 1.03
CA PHE A 62 -1.05 -8.14 0.64
C PHE A 62 0.40 -7.75 0.35
N ILE A 63 0.62 -6.64 -0.37
CA ILE A 63 1.99 -6.16 -0.65
C ILE A 63 2.66 -5.63 0.60
N VAL A 64 1.97 -4.87 1.43
CA VAL A 64 2.55 -4.30 2.65
C VAL A 64 2.98 -5.40 3.61
N ILE A 65 2.16 -6.44 3.78
CA ILE A 65 2.53 -7.64 4.56
C ILE A 65 3.74 -8.34 3.93
N ARG A 66 3.76 -8.50 2.60
CA ARG A 66 4.90 -9.11 1.89
C ARG A 66 6.18 -8.31 2.07
N ALA A 67 6.10 -6.98 2.06
CA ALA A 67 7.22 -6.06 2.26
C ALA A 67 7.76 -6.07 3.70
N GLY A 68 6.92 -6.44 4.68
CA GLY A 68 7.34 -6.71 6.06
C GLY A 68 7.92 -8.10 6.29
N SER A 69 7.98 -8.95 5.26
CA SER A 69 8.53 -10.31 5.32
C SER A 69 9.89 -10.38 4.61
N MET A 70 10.73 -11.35 4.97
CA MET A 70 12.05 -11.55 4.33
C MET A 70 11.92 -11.74 2.81
N GLY A 71 12.68 -10.94 2.07
CA GLY A 71 12.82 -11.00 0.62
C GLY A 71 13.84 -12.04 0.15
N PHE A 72 14.18 -12.00 -1.13
CA PHE A 72 15.16 -12.93 -1.74
C PHE A 72 16.61 -12.71 -1.27
N ALA A 73 16.93 -11.50 -0.79
CA ALA A 73 18.26 -11.12 -0.32
C ALA A 73 18.26 -10.84 1.20
N ASP A 74 17.36 -11.47 1.95
CA ASP A 74 17.11 -11.20 3.38
C ASP A 74 16.74 -9.74 3.70
N GLU A 75 16.35 -8.99 2.68
CA GLU A 75 15.91 -7.61 2.80
C GLU A 75 14.48 -7.57 3.36
N ILE A 76 14.29 -6.66 4.33
CA ILE A 76 12.99 -6.33 4.89
C ILE A 76 12.74 -4.86 4.56
N LEU A 77 11.70 -4.59 3.78
CA LEU A 77 11.37 -3.24 3.35
C LEU A 77 10.54 -2.49 4.40
N ILE A 78 9.80 -3.20 5.26
CA ILE A 78 9.04 -2.58 6.35
C ILE A 78 9.42 -3.27 7.65
N TYR A 79 10.11 -2.54 8.50
CA TYR A 79 10.52 -3.05 9.81
C TYR A 79 9.39 -2.95 10.83
N GLY A 80 9.36 -3.89 11.79
CA GLY A 80 8.47 -3.85 12.95
C GLY A 80 8.88 -2.80 13.99
N ASN A 81 9.10 -1.56 13.56
CA ASN A 81 9.40 -0.41 14.39
C ASN A 81 8.24 0.59 14.37
N THR A 82 8.35 1.70 15.09
CA THR A 82 7.28 2.70 15.19
C THR A 82 6.80 3.20 13.82
N THR A 83 7.73 3.53 12.93
CA THR A 83 7.42 4.04 11.57
C THR A 83 6.72 3.01 10.70
N GLY A 84 7.20 1.75 10.70
CA GLY A 84 6.58 0.67 9.92
C GLY A 84 5.22 0.27 10.47
N ASN A 85 5.05 0.27 11.80
CA ASN A 85 3.75 0.00 12.42
C ASN A 85 2.73 1.10 12.13
N ILE A 86 3.15 2.38 12.13
CA ILE A 86 2.28 3.49 11.72
C ILE A 86 1.89 3.34 10.26
N PHE A 87 2.79 2.91 9.38
CA PHE A 87 2.44 2.69 7.98
C PHE A 87 1.44 1.55 7.82
N LEU A 88 1.69 0.40 8.45
CA LEU A 88 0.81 -0.78 8.37
C LEU A 88 -0.60 -0.53 8.94
N LEU A 89 -0.70 0.19 10.06
CA LEU A 89 -1.97 0.40 10.77
C LEU A 89 -2.68 1.71 10.36
N GLY A 90 -1.92 2.71 9.96
CA GLY A 90 -2.40 4.07 9.72
C GLY A 90 -2.85 4.35 8.29
N GLY A 91 -2.47 3.51 7.32
CA GLY A 91 -2.90 3.73 5.93
C GLY A 91 -2.61 2.58 5.01
#